data_AF-A0A4V5TMV1-F1
#
_entry.id   AF-A0A4V5TMV1-F1
#
_cell.length_a   1.000
_cell.length_b   1.000
_cell.length_c   1.000
_cell.angle_alpha   90.00
_cell.angle_beta   90.00
_cell.angle_gamma   90.00
#
_symmetry.space_group_name_H-M   'P 1'
#
loop_
_entity.id
_entity.type
_entity.pdbx_description
1 polymer ?
#
loop_
_entity_poly.entity_id
_entity_poly.type
_entity_poly.pdbx_seq_one_letter_code
_entity_poly.pdbx_strand_id
1 'polypeptide(L)' 'PTVQVRSLKQSDQLKQIRYARTCYDHLAGRLGVEITEKLLHREFIILKEGEYIVTEQGKQWFLNFGINVETADIKRRVFA' A
#
# COMPACT_ATOMS: atom_id res chain seq x y z
N PRO A 1 1.37 22.97 -6.49
CA PRO A 1 2.23 23.97 -5.79
C PRO A 1 3.21 23.29 -4.83
N THR A 2 4.50 23.61 -4.91
CA THR A 2 5.50 23.10 -3.96
C THR A 2 5.44 23.90 -2.66
N VAL A 3 5.30 23.20 -1.53
CA VAL A 3 5.27 23.84 -0.20
C VAL A 3 6.67 24.34 0.13
N GLN A 4 6.81 25.64 0.38
CA GLN A 4 8.07 26.23 0.85
C GLN A 4 8.37 25.79 2.30
N VAL A 5 9.60 25.33 2.54
CA VAL A 5 10.08 24.90 3.86
C VAL A 5 10.69 26.11 4.58
N ARG A 6 10.21 26.39 5.80
CA ARG A 6 10.59 27.56 6.59
C ARG A 6 11.42 27.21 7.84
N SER A 7 11.59 25.93 8.17
CA SER A 7 12.41 25.48 9.29
C SER A 7 12.95 24.06 9.12
N LEU A 8 13.99 23.71 9.87
CA LEU A 8 14.52 22.33 9.91
C LEU A 8 13.45 21.34 10.38
N LYS A 9 12.70 21.69 11.44
CA LYS A 9 11.58 20.88 11.94
C LYS A 9 10.53 20.60 10.85
N GLN A 10 10.17 21.61 10.05
CA GLN A 10 9.24 21.44 8.95
C GLN A 10 9.82 20.55 7.84
N SER A 11 11.12 20.69 7.54
CA SER A 11 11.81 19.81 6.60
C SER A 11 11.72 18.34 7.02
N ASP A 12 11.99 18.07 8.30
CA ASP A 12 12.00 16.70 8.81
C ASP A 12 10.57 16.12 8.87
N GLN A 13 9.57 16.90 9.27
CA GLN A 13 8.16 16.48 9.19
C GLN A 13 7.75 16.11 7.76
N LEU A 14 8.15 16.91 6.76
CA LEU A 14 7.87 16.61 5.35
C LEU A 14 8.59 15.33 4.88
N LYS A 15 9.81 15.06 5.34
CA LYS A 15 10.49 13.79 5.05
C LYS A 15 9.72 12.60 5.61
N GLN A 16 9.23 12.68 6.84
CA GLN A 16 8.44 11.60 7.46
C GLN A 16 7.13 11.34 6.69
N ILE A 17 6.40 12.40 6.32
CA ILE A 17 5.14 12.28 5.54
C ILE A 17 5.39 11.68 4.14
N ARG A 18 6.52 11.99 3.51
CA ARG A 18 6.92 11.39 2.23
C ARG A 18 7.30 9.92 2.38
N TYR A 19 7.94 9.57 3.49
CA TYR A 19 8.36 8.20 3.76
C TYR A 19 7.14 7.28 3.97
N ALA A 20 6.31 7.58 4.96
CA ALA A 20 5.12 6.79 5.26
C ALA A 20 4.02 7.66 5.88
N ARG A 21 2.78 7.42 5.45
CA ARG A 21 1.57 8.01 6.04
C ARG A 21 0.38 7.12 5.73
N THR A 22 -0.75 7.39 6.34
CA THR A 22 -2.03 6.90 5.83
C THR A 22 -2.72 8.01 5.04
N CYS A 23 -3.33 7.66 3.92
CA CYS A 23 -4.22 8.53 3.18
C CYS A 23 -5.59 7.84 3.22
N TYR A 24 -6.52 8.40 4.00
CA TYR A 24 -7.72 7.68 4.43
C TYR A 24 -7.36 6.37 5.14
N ASP A 25 -7.82 5.25 4.60
CA ASP A 25 -7.62 3.89 5.10
C ASP A 25 -6.49 3.13 4.38
N HIS A 26 -5.76 3.75 3.44
CA HIS A 26 -4.63 3.13 2.74
C HIS A 26 -3.27 3.66 3.19
N LEU A 27 -2.28 2.76 3.16
CA LEU A 27 -0.88 3.10 3.35
C LEU A 27 -0.36 3.87 2.12
N ALA A 28 0.26 5.02 2.36
CA ALA A 28 0.75 5.92 1.34
C ALA A 28 2.18 6.40 1.66
N GLY A 29 2.78 7.09 0.70
CA GLY A 29 4.19 7.45 0.74
C GLY A 29 5.08 6.38 0.14
N ARG A 30 6.39 6.58 0.24
CA ARG A 30 7.40 5.69 -0.33
C ARG A 30 7.24 4.25 0.13
N LEU A 31 6.94 4.04 1.41
CA LEU A 31 6.74 2.71 1.99
C LEU A 31 5.59 1.95 1.32
N GLY A 32 4.46 2.62 1.06
CA GLY A 32 3.31 2.00 0.39
C GLY A 32 3.66 1.56 -1.04
N VAL A 33 4.39 2.40 -1.77
CA VAL A 33 4.87 2.08 -3.13
C VAL A 33 5.82 0.89 -3.09
N GLU A 34 6.83 0.89 -2.21
CA GLU A 34 7.80 -0.19 -2.10
C GLU A 34 7.15 -1.52 -1.73
N ILE A 35 6.13 -1.53 -0.85
CA ILE A 35 5.37 -2.74 -0.54
C ILE A 35 4.67 -3.27 -1.79
N THR A 36 3.95 -2.43 -2.52
CA THR A 36 3.26 -2.83 -3.77
C THR A 36 4.25 -3.38 -4.79
N GLU A 37 5.39 -2.71 -4.99
CA GLU A 37 6.45 -3.19 -5.89
C GLU A 37 6.98 -4.57 -5.49
N LYS A 38 7.18 -4.82 -4.19
CA LYS A 38 7.64 -6.14 -3.72
C LYS A 38 6.58 -7.22 -3.87
N LEU A 39 5.29 -6.90 -3.69
CA LEU A 39 4.20 -7.85 -3.91
C LEU A 39 4.08 -8.21 -5.40
N LEU A 40 4.21 -7.21 -6.29
CA LEU A 40 4.24 -7.42 -7.75
C LEU A 40 5.44 -8.26 -8.18
N HIS A 41 6.64 -7.91 -7.72
CA HIS A 41 7.88 -8.63 -8.07
C HIS A 41 7.84 -10.09 -7.61
N ARG A 42 7.11 -10.40 -6.54
CA ARG A 42 6.90 -11.77 -6.04
C ARG A 42 5.71 -12.47 -6.68
N GLU A 43 5.02 -11.81 -7.60
CA GLU A 43 3.80 -12.31 -8.25
C GLU A 43 2.69 -12.66 -7.25
N PHE A 44 2.70 -12.06 -6.05
CA PHE A 44 1.62 -12.22 -5.06
C PHE A 44 0.38 -11.44 -5.46
N ILE A 45 0.59 -10.33 -6.15
CA ILE A 45 -0.45 -9.58 -6.85
C ILE A 45 -0.01 -9.36 -8.29
N ILE A 46 -0.98 -9.20 -9.19
CA ILE A 46 -0.76 -8.80 -10.58
C ILE A 46 -1.65 -7.61 -10.90
N LEU A 47 -1.20 -6.76 -11.84
CA LEU A 47 -2.03 -5.68 -12.37
C LEU A 47 -2.68 -6.15 -13.67
N LYS A 48 -4.01 -6.22 -13.70
CA LYS A 48 -4.79 -6.58 -14.89
C LYS A 48 -5.89 -5.53 -15.08
N GLU A 49 -5.97 -4.93 -16.26
CA GLU A 49 -7.03 -3.96 -16.62
C GLU A 49 -7.13 -2.76 -15.64
N GLY A 50 -6.02 -2.39 -15.00
CA GLY A 50 -5.97 -1.30 -14.02
C GLY A 50 -6.31 -1.71 -12.59
N GLU A 51 -6.63 -2.99 -12.36
CA GLU A 51 -6.96 -3.53 -11.05
C GLU A 51 -5.88 -4.49 -10.55
N TYR A 52 -5.61 -4.47 -9.24
CA TYR A 52 -4.73 -5.44 -8.61
C TYR A 52 -5.51 -6.70 -8.24
N ILE A 53 -5.05 -7.83 -8.75
CA ILE A 53 -5.62 -9.15 -8.47
C ILE A 53 -4.63 -9.95 -7.64
N VAL A 54 -5.10 -10.55 -6.54
CA VAL A 54 -4.28 -11.46 -5.73
C VAL A 54 -4.19 -12.82 -6.44
N THR A 55 -2.96 -13.31 -6.65
CA THR A 55 -2.72 -14.63 -7.27
C THR A 55 -2.95 -15.75 -6.27
N GLU A 56 -3.00 -17.01 -6.73
CA GLU A 56 -3.10 -18.16 -5.81
C GLU A 56 -1.92 -18.24 -4.84
N GLN A 57 -0.69 -17.97 -5.30
CA GLN A 57 0.47 -17.88 -4.43
C GLN A 57 0.33 -16.74 -3.42
N GLY A 58 -0.16 -15.58 -3.88
CA GLY A 58 -0.46 -14.44 -3.02
C GLY A 58 -1.45 -14.78 -1.92
N LYS A 59 -2.54 -15.49 -2.24
CA LYS A 59 -3.54 -15.94 -1.26
C LYS A 59 -2.92 -16.76 -0.14
N GLN A 60 -2.05 -17.73 -0.49
CA GLN A 60 -1.35 -18.56 0.51
C GLN A 60 -0.41 -17.72 1.37
N TRP A 61 0.33 -16.78 0.77
CA TRP A 61 1.21 -15.90 1.51
C TRP A 61 0.45 -14.98 2.47
N PHE A 62 -0.64 -14.36 2.00
CA PHE A 62 -1.50 -13.52 2.83
C PHE A 62 -2.13 -14.32 3.98
N LEU A 63 -2.57 -15.56 3.72
CA LEU A 63 -3.12 -16.42 4.77
C LEU A 63 -2.07 -16.71 5.86
N ASN A 64 -0.84 -17.02 5.47
CA ASN A 64 0.28 -17.21 6.40
C ASN A 64 0.65 -15.92 7.16
N PHE A 65 0.43 -14.76 6.54
CA PHE A 65 0.57 -13.45 7.19
C PHE A 65 -0.62 -13.12 8.12
N GLY A 66 -1.66 -13.96 8.16
CA GLY A 66 -2.86 -13.77 8.99
C GLY A 66 -4.01 -13.04 8.29
N ILE A 67 -3.94 -12.87 6.97
CA ILE A 67 -4.98 -12.22 6.15
C ILE A 67 -5.68 -13.27 5.29
N ASN A 68 -6.93 -13.57 5.60
CA ASN A 68 -7.76 -14.42 4.76
C ASN A 68 -8.46 -13.59 3.65
N VAL A 69 -7.88 -13.62 2.45
CA VAL A 69 -8.36 -12.87 1.27
C VAL A 69 -9.77 -13.30 0.85
N GLU A 70 -10.09 -14.58 0.91
CA GLU A 70 -11.41 -15.10 0.50
C GLU A 70 -12.54 -14.56 1.38
N THR A 71 -12.29 -14.46 2.69
CA THR A 71 -13.27 -13.86 3.62
C THR A 71 -13.30 -12.33 3.54
N ALA A 72 -12.21 -11.71 3.08
CA ALA A 72 -12.14 -10.26 2.91
C ALA A 72 -12.95 -9.80 1.70
N ASP A 73 -12.98 -10.59 0.63
CA ASP A 73 -13.75 -10.30 -0.60
C ASP A 73 -15.27 -10.27 -0.34
N ILE A 74 -15.74 -11.07 0.62
CA ILE A 74 -17.15 -11.10 1.06
C ILE A 74 -17.53 -9.81 1.80
N LYS A 75 -16.58 -9.17 2.48
CA LYS A 75 -16.79 -7.88 3.14
C LYS A 75 -16.57 -6.79 2.12
N ARG A 76 -17.65 -6.34 1.45
CA ARG A 76 -17.67 -5.13 0.61
C ARG A 76 -17.17 -3.91 1.40
N ARG A 77 -15.86 -3.71 1.45
CA ARG A 77 -15.24 -2.45 1.83
C ARG A 77 -15.02 -1.68 0.55
N VAL A 78 -15.52 -0.46 0.51
CA VAL A 78 -15.14 0.48 -0.54
C VAL A 78 -13.68 0.81 -0.25
N PHE A 79 -12.78 0.31 -1.09
CA PHE A 79 -11.41 0.80 -1.13
C PHE A 79 -11.42 2.07 -1.98
N ALA A 80 -10.93 3.18 -1.41
CA ALA A 80 -10.90 4.48 -2.06
C ALA A 80 -9.91 4.55 -3.23
#